data_AF-P93853-F1
#
_entry.id   AF-P93853-F1
#
_cell.length_a   1.000
_cell.length_b   1.000
_cell.length_c   1.000
_cell.angle_alpha   90.00
_cell.angle_beta   90.00
_cell.angle_gamma   90.00
#
_symmetry.space_group_name_H-M   'P 1'
#
loop_
_entity.id
_entity.type
_entity.pdbx_description
1 polymer ?
#
loop_
_entity_poly.entity_id
_entity_poly.type
_entity_poly.pdbx_seq_one_letter_code
_entity_poly.pdbx_strand_id
1 'polypeptide(L)'
;VEVKHGRISQLAFLGQIVTRNGIRLPGDIDYSGTSFSDIGEGWAGSLQVPVAGALQILAFVGFLELAVMKDVTGEGEFVGDFRNGALDFGWDSFDEETKLSKRAIELNNGRAAMMGILGLMVHEQL
;
A
#
# COMPACT_ATOMS: atom_id res chain seq x y z
N VAL A 1 1.20 -10.36 -10.93
CA VAL A 1 1.03 -10.96 -9.58
C VAL A 1 2.12 -10.50 -8.63
N GLU A 2 3.41 -10.73 -8.96
CA GLU A 2 4.53 -10.35 -8.08
C GLU A 2 4.60 -8.85 -7.78
N VAL A 3 4.55 -7.99 -8.80
CA VAL A 3 4.56 -6.51 -8.63
C VAL A 3 3.46 -6.03 -7.70
N LYS A 4 2.26 -6.62 -7.81
CA LYS A 4 1.12 -6.28 -6.94
C LYS A 4 1.40 -6.61 -5.48
N HIS A 5 1.87 -7.83 -5.19
CA HIS A 5 2.24 -8.22 -3.83
C HIS A 5 3.38 -7.34 -3.30
N GLY A 6 4.40 -7.09 -4.12
CA GLY A 6 5.51 -6.19 -3.78
C GLY A 6 5.05 -4.79 -3.37
N ARG A 7 4.17 -4.16 -4.16
CA ARG A 7 3.61 -2.83 -3.85
C ARG A 7 2.81 -2.81 -2.55
N ILE A 8 1.95 -3.81 -2.34
CA ILE A 8 1.17 -3.94 -1.10
C ILE A 8 2.11 -4.12 0.10
N SER A 9 3.13 -4.96 -0.02
CA SER A 9 4.10 -5.20 1.05
C SER A 9 4.98 -3.99 1.35
N GLN A 10 5.38 -3.21 0.34
CA GLN A 10 6.11 -1.95 0.54
C GLN A 10 5.31 -0.96 1.40
N LEU A 11 4.02 -0.78 1.08
CA LEU A 11 3.13 0.09 1.85
C LEU A 11 2.88 -0.46 3.25
N ALA A 12 2.66 -1.77 3.39
CA ALA A 12 2.45 -2.40 4.68
C ALA A 12 3.68 -2.29 5.60
N PHE A 13 4.89 -2.47 5.05
CA PHE A 13 6.13 -2.36 5.80
C PHE A 13 6.38 -0.93 6.30
N LEU A 14 6.25 0.08 5.42
CA LEU A 14 6.37 1.47 5.83
C LEU A 14 5.25 1.89 6.80
N GLY A 15 4.02 1.41 6.58
CA GLY A 15 2.90 1.62 7.48
C GLY A 15 3.21 1.14 8.90
N GLN A 16 3.73 -0.08 9.04
CA GLN A 16 4.16 -0.63 10.32
C GLN A 16 5.23 0.23 11.00
N ILE A 17 6.24 0.69 10.26
CA ILE A 17 7.30 1.56 10.80
C ILE A 17 6.71 2.87 11.32
N VAL A 18 5.85 3.54 10.53
CA VAL A 18 5.26 4.83 10.88
C VAL A 18 4.37 4.70 12.12
N THR A 19 3.51 3.69 12.18
CA THR A 19 2.61 3.49 13.33
C THR A 19 3.37 3.10 14.60
N ARG A 20 4.42 2.26 14.48
CA ARG A 20 5.29 1.87 15.61
C ARG A 20 6.16 3.01 16.11
N ASN A 21 6.41 4.03 15.28
CA ASN A 21 7.06 5.27 15.69
C ASN A 21 6.08 6.24 16.40
N GLY A 22 4.85 5.81 16.69
CA GLY A 22 3.84 6.63 17.37
C GLY A 22 3.23 7.74 16.52
N ILE A 23 3.49 7.77 15.21
CA ILE A 23 2.93 8.79 14.32
C ILE A 23 1.48 8.42 14.00
N ARG A 24 0.54 9.23 14.52
CA ARG A 24 -0.91 9.04 14.38
C ARG A 24 -1.56 10.26 13.75
N LEU A 25 -2.70 10.04 13.11
CA LEU A 25 -3.57 11.14 12.69
C LEU A 25 -4.15 11.83 13.93
N PRO A 26 -4.34 13.15 13.91
CA PRO A 26 -5.03 13.84 14.99
C PRO A 26 -6.54 13.57 14.95
N GLY A 27 -7.18 13.57 16.13
CA GLY A 27 -8.64 13.49 16.26
C GLY A 27 -9.18 12.06 16.36
N ASP A 28 -10.49 11.96 16.11
CA ASP A 28 -11.26 10.73 16.31
C ASP A 28 -11.51 9.99 15.00
N ILE A 29 -11.43 8.66 15.04
CA ILE A 29 -11.72 7.77 13.91
C ILE A 29 -13.23 7.68 13.65
N ASP A 30 -14.04 7.98 14.66
CA ASP A 30 -15.49 7.91 14.62
C ASP A 30 -16.14 9.07 15.37
N TYR A 31 -17.47 9.17 15.24
CA TYR A 31 -18.26 10.17 15.94
C TYR A 31 -18.55 9.81 17.41
N SER A 32 -18.10 8.64 17.89
CA SER A 32 -18.24 8.22 19.29
C SER A 32 -17.06 8.64 20.17
N GLY A 33 -16.02 9.25 19.59
CA GLY A 33 -14.89 9.81 20.33
C GLY A 33 -13.71 8.85 20.50
N THR A 34 -13.62 7.80 19.67
CA THR A 34 -12.44 6.93 19.67
C THR A 34 -11.29 7.64 18.96
N SER A 35 -10.20 7.97 19.66
CA SER A 35 -9.09 8.69 19.03
C SER A 35 -8.18 7.76 18.21
N PHE A 36 -7.53 8.29 17.16
CA PHE A 36 -6.53 7.51 16.42
C PHE A 36 -5.31 7.12 17.26
N SER A 37 -5.06 7.84 18.37
CA SER A 37 -4.03 7.48 19.35
C SER A 37 -4.41 6.29 20.24
N ASP A 38 -5.70 6.00 20.39
CA ASP A 38 -6.18 4.87 21.20
C ASP A 38 -6.11 3.54 20.43
N ILE A 39 -5.98 3.60 19.10
CA ILE A 39 -5.81 2.42 18.26
C ILE A 39 -4.39 1.88 18.42
N GLY A 40 -4.29 0.62 18.81
CA GLY A 40 -3.04 -0.12 18.95
C GLY A 40 -2.23 -0.24 17.65
N GLU A 41 -1.15 -1.00 17.74
CA GLU A 41 -0.25 -1.26 16.61
C GLU A 41 -0.46 -2.67 16.08
N GLY A 42 0.10 -2.94 14.90
CA GLY A 42 0.15 -4.30 14.39
C GLY A 42 -1.20 -4.89 14.01
N TRP A 43 -1.27 -6.21 14.06
CA TRP A 43 -2.47 -7.00 13.79
C TRP A 43 -3.57 -6.71 14.82
N ALA A 44 -3.22 -6.64 16.11
CA ALA A 44 -4.19 -6.37 17.17
C ALA A 44 -4.86 -4.99 17.02
N GLY A 45 -4.11 -3.96 16.63
CA GLY A 45 -4.65 -2.63 16.35
C GLY A 45 -5.66 -2.61 15.21
N SER A 46 -5.47 -3.46 14.19
CA SER A 46 -6.39 -3.55 13.05
C SER A 46 -7.80 -4.02 13.44
N LEU A 47 -7.92 -4.79 14.52
CA LEU A 47 -9.20 -5.28 15.06
C LEU A 47 -9.94 -4.24 15.91
N GLN A 48 -9.25 -3.15 16.30
CA GLN A 48 -9.84 -2.06 17.09
C GLN A 48 -10.52 -1.00 16.20
N VAL A 49 -10.29 -1.04 14.89
CA VAL A 49 -10.95 -0.15 13.94
C VAL A 49 -12.45 -0.45 13.94
N PRO A 50 -13.33 0.57 14.01
CA PRO A 50 -14.77 0.37 13.94
C PRO A 50 -15.17 -0.44 12.69
N VAL A 51 -16.02 -1.45 12.87
CA VAL A 51 -16.41 -2.39 11.81
C VAL A 51 -16.94 -1.69 10.56
N ALA A 52 -17.74 -0.64 10.73
CA ALA A 52 -18.23 0.16 9.62
C ALA A 52 -17.11 0.83 8.82
N GLY A 53 -16.08 1.35 9.50
CA GLY A 53 -14.90 1.93 8.86
C GLY A 53 -14.06 0.88 8.13
N ALA A 54 -13.85 -0.30 8.75
CA ALA A 54 -13.15 -1.41 8.10
C ALA A 54 -13.87 -1.89 6.83
N LEU A 55 -15.21 -1.97 6.85
CA LEU A 55 -16.01 -2.31 5.67
C LEU A 55 -15.94 -1.24 4.58
N GLN A 56 -15.91 0.05 4.94
CA GLN A 56 -15.70 1.14 3.98
C GLN A 56 -14.33 1.04 3.31
N ILE A 57 -13.27 0.76 4.06
CA ILE A 57 -11.93 0.55 3.52
C ILE A 57 -11.93 -0.64 2.56
N LEU A 58 -12.52 -1.77 2.95
CA LEU A 58 -12.60 -2.96 2.10
C LEU A 58 -13.36 -2.68 0.79
N ALA A 59 -14.52 -2.02 0.89
CA ALA A 59 -15.31 -1.65 -0.29
C ALA A 59 -14.57 -0.68 -1.20
N PHE A 60 -13.88 0.31 -0.63
CA PHE A 60 -13.11 1.28 -1.39
C PHE A 60 -11.90 0.64 -2.08
N VAL A 61 -11.13 -0.21 -1.39
CA VAL A 61 -10.02 -0.95 -1.99
C VAL A 61 -10.52 -1.93 -3.06
N GLY A 62 -11.65 -2.59 -2.83
CA GLY A 62 -12.29 -3.45 -3.83
C GLY A 62 -12.71 -2.68 -5.09
N PHE A 63 -13.26 -1.47 -4.92
CA PHE A 63 -13.56 -0.59 -6.04
C PHE A 63 -12.28 -0.16 -6.79
N LEU A 64 -11.24 0.25 -6.07
CA LEU A 64 -9.95 0.61 -6.68
C LEU A 64 -9.37 -0.55 -7.49
N GLU A 65 -9.42 -1.77 -6.97
CA GLU A 65 -8.93 -2.97 -7.66
C GLU A 65 -9.67 -3.22 -9.00
N LEU A 66 -10.99 -3.05 -9.03
CA LEU A 66 -11.81 -3.38 -10.19
C LEU A 66 -11.88 -2.27 -11.23
N ALA A 67 -11.77 -1.01 -10.80
CA ALA A 67 -12.02 0.16 -11.64
C ALA A 67 -10.77 0.99 -11.94
N VAL A 68 -9.79 1.07 -11.03
CA VAL A 68 -8.70 2.05 -11.10
C VAL A 68 -7.32 1.40 -11.26
N MET A 69 -7.00 0.39 -10.44
CA MET A 69 -5.69 -0.29 -10.38
C MET A 69 -5.56 -1.36 -11.47
N LYS A 70 -5.95 -1.01 -12.69
CA LYS A 70 -5.78 -1.82 -13.90
C LYS A 70 -5.46 -0.91 -15.07
N ASP A 71 -4.96 -1.51 -16.14
CA ASP A 71 -4.93 -0.83 -17.42
C ASP A 71 -6.37 -0.74 -17.96
N VAL A 72 -6.95 0.44 -17.84
CA VAL A 72 -8.32 0.75 -18.29
C VAL A 72 -8.30 1.14 -19.76
N THR A 73 -7.21 1.75 -20.22
CA THR A 73 -7.03 2.31 -21.56
C THR A 73 -6.49 1.30 -22.58
N GLY A 74 -5.81 0.24 -22.13
CA GLY A 74 -5.06 -0.68 -22.98
C GLY A 74 -3.71 -0.12 -23.46
N GLU A 75 -3.28 1.01 -22.90
CA GLU A 75 -2.07 1.75 -23.30
C GLU A 75 -0.87 1.45 -22.39
N GLY A 76 -0.99 0.54 -21.42
CA GLY A 76 0.10 0.21 -20.51
C GLY A 76 1.31 -0.38 -21.24
N GLU A 77 2.49 0.21 -21.04
CA GLU A 77 3.74 -0.26 -21.67
C GLU A 77 4.19 -1.62 -21.12
N PHE A 78 3.78 -1.94 -19.88
CA PHE A 78 4.13 -3.18 -19.20
C PHE A 78 3.13 -3.53 -18.10
N VAL A 79 3.18 -4.79 -17.63
CA VAL A 79 2.32 -5.26 -16.53
C VAL A 79 2.59 -4.45 -15.26
N GLY A 80 1.56 -3.78 -14.75
CA GLY A 80 1.63 -2.91 -13.56
C GLY A 80 1.76 -1.43 -13.89
N ASP A 81 1.76 -1.05 -15.17
CA ASP A 81 1.60 0.32 -15.62
C ASP A 81 0.13 0.73 -15.58
N PHE A 82 -0.21 1.60 -14.63
CA PHE A 82 -1.58 2.11 -14.43
C PHE A 82 -1.64 3.63 -14.67
N ARG A 83 -0.68 4.19 -15.42
CA ARG A 83 -0.67 5.62 -15.78
C ARG A 83 -1.90 6.01 -16.60
N ASN A 84 -2.42 5.08 -17.41
CA ASN A 84 -3.67 5.22 -18.18
C ASN A 84 -3.75 6.55 -18.97
N GLY A 85 -2.60 7.05 -19.47
CA GLY A 85 -2.50 8.34 -20.16
C GLY A 85 -2.91 9.58 -19.34
N ALA A 86 -3.22 9.43 -18.05
CA ALA A 86 -3.80 10.49 -17.22
C ALA A 86 -2.80 11.06 -16.21
N LEU A 87 -1.88 10.24 -15.71
CA LEU A 87 -0.91 10.59 -14.68
C LEU A 87 0.47 10.15 -15.13
N ASP A 88 1.27 11.09 -15.61
CA ASP A 88 2.69 10.88 -15.87
C ASP A 88 3.54 11.87 -15.07
N PHE A 89 4.51 11.34 -14.32
CA PHE A 89 5.49 12.11 -13.55
C PHE A 89 6.83 12.21 -14.31
N GLY A 90 6.77 12.26 -15.65
CA GLY A 90 7.93 12.36 -16.53
C GLY A 90 8.54 11.02 -16.91
N TRP A 91 7.78 9.93 -16.86
CA TRP A 91 8.23 8.61 -17.32
C TRP A 91 8.69 8.64 -18.77
N ASP A 92 7.98 9.38 -19.61
CA ASP A 92 8.25 9.44 -21.04
C ASP A 92 9.54 10.22 -21.37
N SER A 93 10.09 10.94 -20.39
CA SER A 93 11.37 11.65 -20.51
C SER A 93 12.60 10.78 -20.24
N PHE A 94 12.41 9.57 -19.68
CA PHE A 94 13.52 8.65 -19.39
C PHE A 94 13.95 7.85 -20.62
N ASP A 95 15.24 7.53 -20.68
CA ASP A 95 15.77 6.54 -21.62
C ASP A 95 15.42 5.11 -21.16
N GLU A 96 15.50 4.17 -22.11
CA GLU A 96 15.12 2.77 -21.87
C GLU A 96 15.97 2.11 -20.76
N GLU A 97 17.23 2.48 -20.63
CA GLU A 97 18.09 1.97 -19.55
C GLU A 97 17.60 2.45 -18.17
N THR A 98 17.27 3.73 -18.03
CA THR A 98 16.70 4.25 -16.77
C THR A 98 15.35 3.60 -16.48
N LYS A 99 14.47 3.45 -17.47
CA LYS A 99 13.18 2.78 -17.29
C LYS A 99 13.34 1.35 -16.78
N LEU A 100 14.26 0.58 -17.37
CA LEU A 100 14.59 -0.78 -16.93
C LEU A 100 15.14 -0.79 -15.49
N SER A 101 16.07 0.11 -15.19
CA SER A 101 16.66 0.25 -13.85
C SER A 101 15.61 0.59 -12.79
N LYS A 102 14.73 1.56 -13.03
CA LYS A 102 13.66 1.96 -12.10
C LYS A 102 12.67 0.84 -11.83
N ARG A 103 12.29 0.08 -12.86
CA ARG A 103 11.41 -1.10 -12.72
C ARG A 103 12.09 -2.22 -11.93
N ALA A 104 13.38 -2.45 -12.17
CA ALA A 104 14.15 -3.42 -11.39
C ALA A 104 14.24 -3.03 -9.91
N ILE A 105 14.44 -1.73 -9.62
CA ILE A 105 14.43 -1.18 -8.25
C ILE A 105 13.07 -1.40 -7.59
N GLU A 106 11.97 -1.05 -8.26
CA GLU A 106 10.62 -1.26 -7.75
C GLU A 106 10.40 -2.74 -7.38
N LEU A 107 10.74 -3.65 -8.30
CA LEU A 107 10.55 -5.08 -8.11
C LEU A 107 11.39 -5.63 -6.96
N ASN A 108 12.68 -5.27 -6.88
CA ASN A 108 13.56 -5.75 -5.83
C ASN A 108 13.22 -5.18 -4.46
N ASN A 109 12.80 -3.91 -4.40
CA ASN A 109 12.25 -3.33 -3.17
C ASN A 109 10.97 -4.06 -2.75
N GLY A 110 10.11 -4.43 -3.70
CA GLY A 110 8.91 -5.23 -3.45
C GLY A 110 9.25 -6.59 -2.86
N ARG A 111 10.25 -7.27 -3.42
CA ARG A 111 10.77 -8.55 -2.90
C ARG A 111 11.30 -8.46 -1.48
N ALA A 112 12.11 -7.44 -1.21
CA ALA A 112 12.64 -7.20 0.14
C ALA A 112 11.50 -6.88 1.13
N ALA A 113 10.54 -6.04 0.72
CA ALA A 113 9.40 -5.68 1.57
C ALA A 113 8.49 -6.87 1.87
N MET A 114 8.29 -7.80 0.93
CA MET A 114 7.53 -9.04 1.17
C MET A 114 8.15 -9.87 2.30
N MET A 115 9.48 -10.01 2.32
CA MET A 115 10.17 -10.69 3.41
C MET A 115 10.15 -9.88 4.71
N GLY A 116 10.27 -8.56 4.62
CA GLY A 116 10.24 -7.66 5.78
C GLY A 116 8.89 -7.68 6.50
N ILE A 117 7.78 -7.53 5.79
CA ILE A 117 6.46 -7.54 6.40
C ILE A 117 6.10 -8.93 6.95
N LEU A 118 6.49 -10.01 6.26
CA LEU A 118 6.31 -11.36 6.78
C LEU A 118 7.06 -11.55 8.11
N GLY A 119 8.31 -11.09 8.18
CA GLY A 119 9.11 -11.13 9.40
C GLY A 119 8.44 -10.36 10.54
N LEU A 120 7.95 -9.14 10.28
CA LEU A 120 7.23 -8.33 11.26
C LEU A 120 5.95 -9.03 11.75
N MET A 121 5.14 -9.57 10.84
CA MET A 121 3.90 -10.26 11.19
C MET A 121 4.14 -11.51 12.05
N VAL A 122 5.14 -12.31 11.70
CA VAL A 122 5.50 -13.52 12.46
C VAL A 122 6.04 -13.15 13.84
N HIS A 123 6.97 -12.20 13.91
CA HIS A 123 7.57 -11.78 15.18
C HIS A 123 6.60 -11.04 16.11
N GLU A 124 5.47 -10.54 15.60
CA GLU A 124 4.43 -9.94 16.44
C GLU A 124 3.63 -11.01 17.22
N GLN A 125 3.61 -12.25 16.74
CA GLN A 125 2.87 -13.36 17.37
C GLN A 125 3.75 -14.27 18.24
N LEU A 126 5.07 -14.09 18.19
CA LEU A 126 6.08 -14.83 18.98
C LEU A 126 6.42 -14.07 20.26
#